data_AF-A0A7S2JN12-F1
#
_entry.id   AF-A0A7S2JN12-F1
#
_cell.length_a   1.000
_cell.length_b   1.000
_cell.length_c   1.000
_cell.angle_alpha   90.00
_cell.angle_beta   90.00
_cell.angle_gamma   90.00
#
_symmetry.space_group_name_H-M   'P 1'
#
loop_
_entity.id
_entity.type
_entity.pdbx_description
1 polymer ?
#
loop_
_entity_poly.entity_id
_entity_poly.type
_entity_poly.pdbx_seq_one_letter_code
_entity_poly.pdbx_strand_id
1 'polypeptide(L)'
;EPSDQPEPWLRAGWRGMCSTAGTLLFVVIQPNSWQSLSQLTSLPRKQVLLLLGAGAAFFVNFGGFTLSLANTSVSHAALFESTASLWMVVGQFLGHRLGKAAAVPFMQVIGVSCGAIGVATCFFDAPAESTDAPLPPHPVVGDALGLLAGLGSCIYLSLGEALRSHLDPAVFYGVVLLQYTIYCYSAAYVFDEVTPTFSAHPAHGIFGWVHPTGPRLLAQLWMLCAVDLLGNMGYIAVLKYVPGLTVAVAMLLSPLIAAIEG
;
A
#
# COMPACT_ATOMS: atom_id res chain seq x y z
N GLU A 1 23.39 -2.16 19.61
CA GLU A 1 23.95 -2.82 18.42
C GLU A 1 22.99 -2.67 17.25
N PRO A 2 23.48 -2.51 16.01
CA PRO A 2 22.62 -2.44 14.83
C PRO A 2 21.97 -3.79 14.45
N SER A 3 22.21 -4.86 15.20
CA SER A 3 21.72 -6.22 14.96
C SER A 3 20.30 -6.52 15.45
N ASP A 4 19.58 -5.53 15.99
CA ASP A 4 18.25 -5.70 16.61
C ASP A 4 17.08 -5.18 15.74
N GLN A 5 17.37 -4.72 14.52
CA GLN A 5 16.33 -4.36 13.57
C GLN A 5 15.95 -5.57 12.72
N PRO A 6 14.67 -5.99 12.71
CA PRO A 6 14.22 -7.08 11.87
C PRO A 6 14.41 -6.70 10.40
N GLU A 7 14.83 -7.69 9.62
CA GLU A 7 14.96 -7.62 8.16
C GLU A 7 13.64 -7.13 7.50
N PRO A 8 13.72 -6.49 6.33
CA PRO A 8 12.64 -5.67 5.80
C PRO A 8 11.36 -6.46 5.50
N TRP A 9 11.45 -7.70 5.01
CA TRP A 9 10.27 -8.51 4.70
C TRP A 9 9.62 -9.09 5.94
N LEU A 10 10.41 -9.49 6.94
CA LEU A 10 9.88 -9.93 8.22
C LEU A 10 9.13 -8.80 8.93
N ARG A 11 9.70 -7.58 8.94
CA ARG A 11 9.05 -6.38 9.49
C ARG A 11 7.76 -6.04 8.74
N ALA A 12 7.77 -6.13 7.41
CA ALA A 12 6.60 -5.91 6.56
C ALA A 12 5.51 -6.98 6.79
N GLY A 13 5.91 -8.24 7.02
CA GLY A 13 5.02 -9.36 7.34
C GLY A 13 4.38 -9.23 8.73
N TRP A 14 5.14 -8.79 9.72
CA TRP A 14 4.63 -8.46 11.06
C TRP A 14 3.57 -7.37 11.02
N ARG A 15 3.83 -6.28 10.27
CA ARG A 15 2.84 -5.23 10.04
C ARG A 15 1.59 -5.82 9.38
N GLY A 16 1.76 -6.56 8.28
CA GLY A 16 0.65 -7.20 7.58
C GLY A 16 -0.19 -8.11 8.49
N MET A 17 0.46 -8.88 9.36
CA MET A 17 -0.23 -9.78 10.30
C MET A 17 -1.04 -9.01 11.34
N CYS A 18 -0.48 -7.94 11.91
CA CYS A 18 -1.19 -7.06 12.84
C CYS A 18 -2.40 -6.39 12.15
N SER A 19 -2.21 -5.84 10.96
CA SER A 19 -3.25 -5.18 10.18
C SER A 19 -4.35 -6.17 9.74
N THR A 20 -3.97 -7.39 9.35
CA THR A 20 -4.91 -8.47 9.03
C THR A 20 -5.74 -8.84 10.25
N ALA A 21 -5.11 -9.06 11.41
CA ALA A 21 -5.81 -9.39 12.65
C ALA A 21 -6.79 -8.27 13.06
N GLY A 22 -6.35 -7.00 13.00
CA GLY A 22 -7.20 -5.85 13.30
C GLY A 22 -8.40 -5.72 12.36
N THR A 23 -8.17 -5.89 11.06
CA THR A 23 -9.25 -5.83 10.05
C THR A 23 -10.22 -7.01 10.19
N LEU A 24 -9.73 -8.21 10.53
CA LEU A 24 -10.60 -9.36 10.82
C LEU A 24 -11.49 -9.12 12.04
N LEU A 25 -10.97 -8.51 13.10
CA LEU A 25 -11.80 -8.09 14.24
C LEU A 25 -12.89 -7.11 13.80
N PHE A 26 -12.55 -6.16 12.92
CA PHE A 26 -13.53 -5.22 12.38
C PHE A 26 -14.61 -5.92 11.54
N VAL A 27 -14.23 -6.90 10.71
CA VAL A 27 -15.16 -7.76 9.94
C VAL A 27 -16.10 -8.54 10.87
N VAL A 28 -15.58 -9.10 11.97
CA VAL A 28 -16.39 -9.87 12.95
C VAL A 28 -17.42 -8.97 13.64
N ILE A 29 -17.06 -7.73 13.96
CA ILE A 29 -17.94 -6.80 14.67
C ILE A 29 -19.05 -6.25 13.75
N GLN A 30 -18.81 -6.15 12.43
CA GLN A 30 -19.76 -5.56 11.49
C GLN A 30 -20.73 -6.59 10.87
N PRO A 31 -22.05 -6.50 11.12
CA PRO A 31 -23.03 -7.47 10.61
C PRO A 31 -23.08 -7.58 9.08
N ASN A 32 -22.88 -6.46 8.36
CA ASN A 32 -22.89 -6.42 6.89
C ASN A 32 -21.71 -7.20 6.28
N SER A 33 -20.60 -7.31 7.01
CA SER A 33 -19.40 -7.98 6.55
C SER A 33 -19.56 -9.50 6.55
N TRP A 34 -20.41 -10.06 7.42
CA TRP A 34 -20.73 -11.49 7.42
C TRP A 34 -21.47 -11.94 6.16
N GLN A 35 -22.38 -11.11 5.66
CA GLN A 35 -23.07 -11.37 4.39
C GLN A 35 -22.10 -11.29 3.20
N SER A 36 -21.17 -10.34 3.23
CA SER A 36 -20.13 -10.24 2.19
C SER A 36 -19.12 -11.40 2.25
N LEU A 37 -18.79 -11.87 3.46
CA LEU A 37 -17.90 -13.01 3.66
C LEU A 37 -18.47 -14.30 3.06
N SER A 38 -19.78 -14.56 3.24
CA SER A 38 -20.42 -15.73 2.63
C SER A 38 -20.45 -15.63 1.10
N GLN A 39 -20.58 -14.42 0.56
CA GLN A 39 -20.52 -14.16 -0.89
C GLN A 39 -19.14 -14.39 -1.51
N LEU A 40 -18.05 -14.39 -0.72
CA LEU A 40 -16.70 -14.71 -1.26
C LEU A 40 -16.66 -16.09 -1.93
N THR A 41 -17.39 -17.05 -1.39
CA THR A 41 -17.43 -18.43 -1.91
C THR A 41 -18.25 -18.56 -3.19
N SER A 42 -19.13 -17.59 -3.47
CA SER A 42 -19.98 -17.57 -4.67
C SER A 42 -19.49 -16.61 -5.75
N LEU A 43 -18.32 -15.97 -5.56
CA LEU A 43 -17.76 -15.06 -6.56
C LEU A 43 -17.43 -15.81 -7.87
N PRO A 44 -17.79 -15.23 -9.03
CA PRO A 44 -17.37 -15.78 -10.32
C PRO A 44 -15.84 -15.75 -10.44
N ARG A 45 -15.28 -16.72 -11.17
CA ARG A 45 -13.82 -16.87 -11.38
C ARG A 45 -13.12 -15.56 -11.78
N LYS A 46 -13.77 -14.73 -12.60
CA LYS A 46 -13.23 -13.42 -12.98
C LYS A 46 -13.02 -12.51 -11.78
N GLN A 47 -13.98 -12.42 -10.86
CA GLN A 47 -13.88 -11.57 -9.67
C GLN A 47 -12.84 -12.12 -8.68
N VAL A 48 -12.74 -13.45 -8.55
CA VAL A 48 -11.67 -14.09 -7.78
C VAL A 48 -10.29 -13.73 -8.33
N LEU A 49 -10.11 -13.80 -9.66
CA LEU A 49 -8.83 -13.41 -10.29
C LEU A 49 -8.52 -11.92 -10.10
N LEU A 50 -9.51 -11.04 -10.17
CA LEU A 50 -9.33 -9.62 -9.88
C LEU A 50 -8.95 -9.39 -8.41
N LEU A 51 -9.54 -10.14 -7.47
CA LEU A 51 -9.24 -10.05 -6.04
C LEU A 51 -7.83 -10.53 -5.72
N LEU A 52 -7.39 -11.60 -6.39
CA LEU A 52 -6.00 -12.08 -6.32
C LEU A 52 -5.03 -11.05 -6.92
N GLY A 53 -5.40 -10.46 -8.06
CA GLY A 53 -4.65 -9.38 -8.68
C GLY A 53 -4.52 -8.15 -7.77
N ALA A 54 -5.56 -7.82 -7.00
CA ALA A 54 -5.54 -6.71 -6.05
C ALA A 54 -4.56 -6.97 -4.90
N GLY A 55 -4.52 -8.19 -4.36
CA GLY A 55 -3.53 -8.60 -3.35
C GLY A 55 -2.10 -8.49 -3.86
N ALA A 56 -1.84 -8.99 -5.07
CA ALA A 56 -0.53 -8.90 -5.70
C ALA A 56 -0.12 -7.44 -5.97
N ALA A 57 -1.04 -6.61 -6.47
CA ALA A 57 -0.80 -5.19 -6.71
C ALA A 57 -0.51 -4.42 -5.41
N PHE A 58 -1.22 -4.75 -4.32
CA PHE A 58 -0.98 -4.18 -3.00
C PHE A 58 0.40 -4.57 -2.45
N PHE A 59 0.84 -5.81 -2.68
CA PHE A 59 2.20 -6.24 -2.36
C PHE A 59 3.27 -5.50 -3.17
N VAL A 60 3.05 -5.31 -4.48
CA VAL A 60 3.96 -4.50 -5.31
C VAL A 60 4.01 -3.05 -4.83
N ASN A 61 2.88 -2.48 -4.42
CA ASN A 61 2.83 -1.13 -3.85
C ASN A 61 3.63 -1.04 -2.54
N PHE A 62 3.18 -1.70 -1.48
CA PHE A 62 3.83 -1.56 -0.16
C PHE A 62 5.22 -2.19 -0.09
N GLY A 63 5.42 -3.32 -0.76
CA GLY A 63 6.73 -3.97 -0.86
C GLY A 63 7.71 -3.14 -1.68
N GLY A 64 7.29 -2.65 -2.85
CA GLY A 64 8.09 -1.75 -3.68
C GLY A 64 8.47 -0.46 -2.97
N PHE A 65 7.53 0.14 -2.24
CA PHE A 65 7.78 1.35 -1.45
C PHE A 65 8.78 1.09 -0.30
N THR A 66 8.61 -0.03 0.43
CA THR A 66 9.53 -0.41 1.51
C THR A 66 10.95 -0.64 1.00
N LEU A 67 11.10 -1.33 -0.13
CA LEU A 67 12.41 -1.52 -0.77
C LEU A 67 12.97 -0.22 -1.35
N SER A 68 12.12 0.67 -1.84
CA SER A 68 12.51 2.00 -2.30
C SER A 68 13.15 2.77 -1.15
N LEU A 69 12.51 2.83 0.03
CA LEU A 69 13.06 3.45 1.23
C LEU A 69 14.39 2.85 1.70
N ALA A 70 14.65 1.57 1.40
CA ALA A 70 15.92 0.93 1.72
C ALA A 70 17.05 1.30 0.73
N ASN A 71 16.71 1.78 -0.47
CA ASN A 71 17.65 2.02 -1.56
C ASN A 71 17.72 3.49 -2.02
N THR A 72 16.82 4.36 -1.55
CA THR A 72 16.78 5.81 -1.85
C THR A 72 16.26 6.59 -0.63
N SER A 73 16.24 7.93 -0.73
CA SER A 73 15.73 8.79 0.36
C SER A 73 14.21 8.71 0.48
N VAL A 74 13.69 9.13 1.64
CA VAL A 74 12.24 9.15 1.90
C VAL A 74 11.52 10.03 0.88
N SER A 75 12.12 11.17 0.53
CA SER A 75 11.58 12.12 -0.44
C SER A 75 11.49 11.51 -1.84
N HIS A 76 12.52 10.78 -2.29
CA HIS A 76 12.52 10.13 -3.60
C HIS A 76 11.46 9.03 -3.66
N ALA A 77 11.41 8.16 -2.65
CA ALA A 77 10.43 7.08 -2.58
C ALA A 77 8.99 7.62 -2.63
N ALA A 78 8.70 8.66 -1.86
CA ALA A 78 7.38 9.29 -1.80
C ALA A 78 6.99 10.00 -3.12
N LEU A 79 7.95 10.67 -3.77
CA LEU A 79 7.73 11.31 -5.06
C LEU A 79 7.32 10.28 -6.13
N PHE A 80 8.05 9.17 -6.20
CA PHE A 80 7.76 8.14 -7.20
C PHE A 80 6.50 7.33 -6.88
N GLU A 81 6.17 7.10 -5.61
CA GLU A 81 4.89 6.49 -5.24
C GLU A 81 3.70 7.38 -5.63
N SER A 82 3.84 8.71 -5.48
CA SER A 82 2.82 9.70 -5.84
C SER A 82 2.45 9.68 -7.34
N THR A 83 3.27 9.02 -8.18
CA THR A 83 2.96 8.82 -9.62
C THR A 83 1.75 7.92 -9.87
N ALA A 84 1.14 7.30 -8.85
CA ALA A 84 -0.07 6.50 -8.98
C ALA A 84 -1.19 7.21 -9.77
N SER A 85 -1.41 8.51 -9.54
CA SER A 85 -2.41 9.30 -10.27
C SER A 85 -2.06 9.47 -11.77
N LEU A 86 -0.77 9.63 -12.11
CA LEU A 86 -0.29 9.65 -13.49
C LEU A 86 -0.52 8.30 -14.17
N TRP A 87 -0.19 7.20 -13.47
CA TRP A 87 -0.45 5.85 -13.97
C TRP A 87 -1.93 5.59 -14.23
N MET A 88 -2.82 6.13 -13.40
CA MET A 88 -4.27 6.01 -13.63
C MET A 88 -4.71 6.72 -14.91
N VAL A 89 -4.21 7.92 -15.20
CA VAL A 89 -4.49 8.62 -16.47
C VAL A 89 -3.96 7.83 -17.67
N VAL A 90 -2.72 7.32 -17.57
CA VAL A 90 -2.12 6.47 -18.61
C VAL A 90 -2.96 5.21 -18.84
N GLY A 91 -3.41 4.56 -17.76
CA GLY A 91 -4.25 3.37 -17.81
C GLY A 91 -5.60 3.63 -18.47
N GLN A 92 -6.27 4.74 -18.14
CA GLN A 92 -7.52 5.13 -18.78
C GLN A 92 -7.33 5.51 -20.25
N PHE A 93 -6.25 6.23 -20.59
CA PHE A 93 -5.93 6.56 -21.97
C PHE A 93 -5.68 5.31 -22.83
N LEU A 94 -4.92 4.34 -22.29
CA LEU A 94 -4.67 3.07 -22.96
C LEU A 94 -5.96 2.25 -23.08
N GLY A 95 -6.79 2.21 -22.03
CA GLY A 95 -8.10 1.58 -22.05
C GLY A 95 -9.03 2.18 -23.11
N HIS A 96 -9.00 3.51 -23.27
CA HIS A 96 -9.77 4.21 -24.29
C HIS A 96 -9.29 3.88 -25.71
N ARG A 97 -7.96 3.87 -25.94
CA ARG A 97 -7.36 3.46 -27.23
C ARG A 97 -7.73 2.03 -27.63
N LEU A 98 -7.91 1.15 -26.64
CA LEU A 98 -8.31 -0.25 -26.83
C LEU A 98 -9.84 -0.44 -26.89
N GLY A 99 -10.64 0.63 -26.84
CA GLY A 99 -12.10 0.58 -26.88
C GLY A 99 -12.76 0.00 -25.62
N LYS A 100 -12.02 -0.08 -24.50
CA LYS A 100 -12.46 -0.70 -23.24
C LYS A 100 -12.86 0.31 -22.16
N ALA A 101 -12.54 1.60 -22.36
CA ALA A 101 -12.84 2.65 -21.39
C ALA A 101 -13.34 3.93 -22.07
N ALA A 102 -14.07 4.75 -21.31
CA ALA A 102 -14.47 6.08 -21.73
C ALA A 102 -13.25 7.01 -21.86
N ALA A 103 -13.38 8.07 -22.66
CA ALA A 103 -12.33 9.07 -22.79
C ALA A 103 -12.09 9.76 -21.44
N VAL A 104 -10.82 10.02 -21.11
CA VAL A 104 -10.46 10.77 -19.92
C VAL A 104 -10.91 12.22 -20.11
N PRO A 105 -11.77 12.78 -19.23
CA PRO A 105 -12.19 14.16 -19.34
C PRO A 105 -10.99 15.09 -19.13
N PHE A 106 -10.94 16.16 -19.93
CA PHE A 106 -9.81 17.08 -19.97
C PHE A 106 -9.45 17.70 -18.61
N MET A 107 -10.46 17.98 -17.77
CA MET A 107 -10.25 18.52 -16.42
C MET A 107 -9.48 17.55 -15.50
N GLN A 108 -9.62 16.24 -15.67
CA GLN A 108 -8.87 15.26 -14.89
C GLN A 108 -7.39 15.24 -15.30
N VAL A 109 -7.12 15.38 -16.61
CA VAL A 109 -5.75 15.50 -17.12
C VAL A 109 -5.07 16.75 -16.56
N ILE A 110 -5.77 17.88 -16.53
CA ILE A 110 -5.26 19.11 -15.91
C ILE A 110 -5.00 18.90 -14.43
N GLY A 111 -5.97 18.35 -13.68
CA GLY A 111 -5.84 18.14 -12.24
C GLY A 111 -4.63 17.26 -11.88
N VAL A 112 -4.43 16.16 -12.61
CA VAL A 112 -3.28 15.27 -12.42
C VAL A 112 -1.97 15.96 -12.81
N SER A 113 -1.96 16.75 -13.88
CA SER A 113 -0.77 17.50 -14.31
C SER A 113 -0.39 18.56 -13.27
N CYS A 114 -1.35 19.35 -12.79
CA CYS A 114 -1.15 20.33 -11.72
C CYS A 114 -0.67 19.67 -10.42
N GLY A 115 -1.28 18.54 -10.04
CA GLY A 115 -0.85 17.78 -8.86
C GLY A 115 0.57 17.24 -8.98
N ALA A 116 0.94 16.69 -10.13
CA ALA A 116 2.29 16.20 -10.39
C ALA A 116 3.34 17.32 -10.36
N ILE A 117 3.03 18.49 -10.93
CA ILE A 117 3.89 19.67 -10.86
C ILE A 117 4.03 20.13 -9.40
N GLY A 118 2.93 20.18 -8.65
CA GLY A 118 2.92 20.55 -7.23
C GLY A 118 3.82 19.64 -6.39
N VAL A 119 3.69 18.31 -6.53
CA VAL A 119 4.56 17.34 -5.85
C VAL A 119 6.02 17.54 -6.24
N ALA A 120 6.33 17.74 -7.53
CA ALA A 120 7.69 18.01 -7.97
C ALA A 120 8.25 19.30 -7.35
N THR A 121 7.45 20.37 -7.24
CA THR A 121 7.90 21.63 -6.63
C THR A 121 8.14 21.50 -5.12
N CYS A 122 7.26 20.82 -4.38
CA CYS A 122 7.48 20.55 -2.95
C CYS A 122 8.74 19.72 -2.73
N PHE A 123 9.05 18.81 -3.64
CA PHE A 123 10.26 18.02 -3.59
C PHE A 123 11.53 18.85 -3.82
N PHE A 124 11.53 19.78 -4.79
CA PHE A 124 12.71 20.64 -5.03
C PHE A 124 13.00 21.61 -3.89
N ASP A 125 11.99 21.94 -3.07
CA ASP A 125 12.11 22.82 -1.91
C ASP A 125 12.43 22.07 -0.60
N ALA A 126 12.46 20.73 -0.63
CA ALA A 126 12.76 19.94 0.54
C ALA A 126 14.21 20.23 1.03
N PRO A 127 14.43 20.46 2.34
CA PRO A 127 15.77 20.64 2.88
C PRO A 127 16.65 19.46 2.48
N ALA A 128 17.89 19.74 2.03
CA ALA A 128 18.87 18.69 1.78
C ALA A 128 18.99 17.82 3.03
N GLU A 129 18.68 16.52 2.92
CA GLU A 129 18.84 15.57 4.03
C GLU A 129 20.25 15.72 4.61
N SER A 130 20.33 15.84 5.94
CA SER A 130 21.58 16.06 6.66
C SER A 130 22.66 15.09 6.18
N THR A 131 23.77 15.64 5.69
CA THR A 131 24.94 14.97 5.08
C THR A 131 25.60 13.87 5.93
N ASP A 132 25.12 13.61 7.15
CA ASP A 132 25.65 12.64 8.10
C ASP A 132 25.00 11.24 7.97
N ALA A 133 23.91 11.10 7.20
CA ALA A 133 23.36 9.78 6.87
C ALA A 133 24.18 9.15 5.73
N PRO A 134 24.60 7.87 5.84
CA PRO A 134 25.25 7.17 4.74
C PRO A 134 24.37 7.26 3.48
N LEU A 135 24.94 7.69 2.35
CA LEU A 135 24.21 7.70 1.09
C LEU A 135 23.65 6.29 0.83
N PRO A 136 22.35 6.16 0.51
CA PRO A 136 21.79 4.87 0.19
C PRO A 136 22.54 4.22 -0.98
N PRO A 137 22.69 2.89 -0.98
CA PRO A 137 23.65 2.21 -1.85
C PRO A 137 23.30 2.29 -3.34
N HIS A 138 22.00 2.32 -3.69
CA HIS A 138 21.52 2.18 -5.07
C HIS A 138 20.30 3.08 -5.39
N PRO A 139 20.46 4.41 -5.48
CA PRO A 139 19.35 5.35 -5.66
C PRO A 139 18.51 5.07 -6.91
N VAL A 140 19.14 4.68 -8.04
CA VAL A 140 18.43 4.34 -9.28
C VAL A 140 17.49 3.14 -9.11
N VAL A 141 17.91 2.14 -8.32
CA VAL A 141 17.09 0.96 -8.03
C VAL A 141 15.94 1.36 -7.10
N GLY A 142 16.21 2.21 -6.11
CA GLY A 142 15.18 2.76 -5.24
C GLY A 142 14.12 3.55 -6.00
N ASP A 143 14.52 4.40 -6.94
CA ASP A 143 13.62 5.19 -7.78
C ASP A 143 12.74 4.29 -8.68
N ALA A 144 13.33 3.26 -9.29
CA ALA A 144 12.59 2.29 -10.10
C ALA A 144 11.58 1.50 -9.26
N LEU A 145 11.93 1.12 -8.03
CA LEU A 145 11.03 0.45 -7.09
C LEU A 145 9.89 1.38 -6.63
N GLY A 146 10.17 2.67 -6.44
CA GLY A 146 9.14 3.68 -6.14
C GLY A 146 8.14 3.84 -7.29
N LEU A 147 8.62 3.84 -8.54
CA LEU A 147 7.75 3.88 -9.72
C LEU A 147 6.87 2.63 -9.83
N LEU A 148 7.44 1.45 -9.56
CA LEU A 148 6.68 0.20 -9.48
C LEU A 148 5.65 0.24 -8.35
N ALA A 149 5.97 0.86 -7.22
CA ALA A 149 5.04 1.02 -6.12
C ALA A 149 3.84 1.90 -6.52
N GLY A 150 4.09 3.01 -7.24
CA GLY A 150 3.04 3.86 -7.80
C GLY A 150 2.15 3.11 -8.80
N LEU A 151 2.74 2.28 -9.67
CA LEU A 151 1.98 1.42 -10.58
C LEU A 151 1.13 0.40 -9.82
N GLY A 152 1.69 -0.24 -8.78
CA GLY A 152 0.98 -1.14 -7.89
C GLY A 152 -0.24 -0.47 -7.24
N SER A 153 -0.09 0.77 -6.76
CA SER A 153 -1.18 1.56 -6.18
C SER A 153 -2.28 1.84 -7.21
N CYS A 154 -1.91 2.25 -8.43
CA CYS A 154 -2.84 2.45 -9.53
C CYS A 154 -3.66 1.19 -9.85
N ILE A 155 -3.00 0.03 -9.96
CA ILE A 155 -3.66 -1.25 -10.25
C ILE A 155 -4.57 -1.64 -9.07
N TYR A 156 -4.08 -1.53 -7.83
CA TYR A 156 -4.84 -1.82 -6.63
C TYR A 156 -6.13 -0.98 -6.53
N LEU A 157 -6.04 0.34 -6.71
CA LEU A 157 -7.20 1.23 -6.69
C LEU A 157 -8.18 0.92 -7.83
N SER A 158 -7.68 0.65 -9.03
CA SER A 158 -8.53 0.30 -10.18
C SER A 158 -9.27 -1.02 -9.98
N LEU A 159 -8.62 -2.03 -9.40
CA LEU A 159 -9.24 -3.32 -9.07
C LEU A 159 -10.19 -3.19 -7.88
N GLY A 160 -9.85 -2.36 -6.90
CA GLY A 160 -10.72 -2.01 -5.79
C GLY A 160 -12.01 -1.39 -6.28
N GLU A 161 -11.95 -0.40 -7.18
CA GLU A 161 -13.12 0.23 -7.79
C GLU A 161 -14.00 -0.80 -8.52
N ALA A 162 -13.39 -1.69 -9.29
CA ALA A 162 -14.10 -2.74 -10.03
C ALA A 162 -14.78 -3.80 -9.13
N LEU A 163 -14.25 -4.06 -7.94
CA LEU A 163 -14.76 -5.07 -7.01
C LEU A 163 -15.63 -4.48 -5.89
N ARG A 164 -15.62 -3.15 -5.72
CA ARG A 164 -16.30 -2.46 -4.61
C ARG A 164 -17.82 -2.63 -4.62
N SER A 165 -18.43 -2.83 -5.79
CA SER A 165 -19.87 -3.11 -5.94
C SER A 165 -20.28 -4.51 -5.47
N HIS A 166 -19.32 -5.42 -5.31
CA HIS A 166 -19.57 -6.83 -4.99
C HIS A 166 -19.16 -7.20 -3.57
N LEU A 167 -18.25 -6.43 -2.94
CA LEU A 167 -17.72 -6.74 -1.63
C LEU A 167 -17.73 -5.51 -0.71
N ASP A 168 -18.00 -5.75 0.57
CA ASP A 168 -17.78 -4.77 1.63
C ASP A 168 -16.28 -4.38 1.72
N PRO A 169 -15.92 -3.11 2.00
CA PRO A 169 -14.53 -2.66 2.07
C PRO A 169 -13.70 -3.44 3.08
N ALA A 170 -14.28 -3.76 4.25
CA ALA A 170 -13.55 -4.44 5.30
C ALA A 170 -13.22 -5.87 4.87
N VAL A 171 -14.14 -6.53 4.17
CA VAL A 171 -13.90 -7.88 3.63
C VAL A 171 -12.90 -7.82 2.48
N PHE A 172 -13.05 -6.91 1.52
CA PHE A 172 -12.11 -6.74 0.42
C PHE A 172 -10.69 -6.46 0.94
N TYR A 173 -10.56 -5.45 1.80
CA TYR A 173 -9.26 -5.04 2.34
C TYR A 173 -8.66 -6.11 3.24
N GLY A 174 -9.46 -6.80 4.05
CA GLY A 174 -9.01 -7.92 4.87
C GLY A 174 -8.44 -9.08 4.05
N VAL A 175 -9.07 -9.44 2.93
CA VAL A 175 -8.56 -10.48 2.02
C VAL A 175 -7.27 -10.01 1.31
N VAL A 176 -7.19 -8.74 0.91
CA VAL A 176 -5.98 -8.16 0.32
C VAL A 176 -4.81 -8.16 1.33
N LEU A 177 -5.06 -7.76 2.58
CA LEU A 177 -4.06 -7.78 3.64
C LEU A 177 -3.60 -9.19 3.98
N LEU A 178 -4.50 -10.17 3.97
CA LEU A 178 -4.13 -11.57 4.16
C LEU A 178 -3.17 -12.03 3.05
N GLN A 179 -3.47 -11.71 1.79
CA GLN A 179 -2.59 -12.02 0.66
C GLN A 179 -1.23 -11.34 0.80
N TYR A 180 -1.21 -10.04 1.11
CA TYR A 180 0.01 -9.27 1.37
C TYR A 180 0.85 -9.92 2.47
N THR A 181 0.22 -10.32 3.58
CA THR A 181 0.90 -10.99 4.69
C THR A 181 1.54 -12.30 4.24
N ILE A 182 0.81 -13.12 3.47
CA ILE A 182 1.32 -14.37 2.89
C ILE A 182 2.51 -14.07 1.97
N TYR A 183 2.43 -13.06 1.11
CA TYR A 183 3.52 -12.71 0.19
C TYR A 183 4.76 -12.21 0.94
N CYS A 184 4.60 -11.37 1.96
CA CYS A 184 5.72 -10.90 2.79
C CYS A 184 6.40 -12.04 3.54
N TYR A 185 5.66 -12.97 4.15
CA TYR A 185 6.27 -14.14 4.79
C TYR A 185 6.91 -15.09 3.78
N SER A 186 6.32 -15.23 2.59
CA SER A 186 6.92 -16.03 1.51
C SER A 186 8.24 -15.42 1.04
N ALA A 187 8.29 -14.09 0.89
CA ALA A 187 9.52 -13.37 0.58
C ALA A 187 10.56 -13.53 1.71
N ALA A 188 10.16 -13.30 2.96
CA ALA A 188 11.03 -13.48 4.13
C ALA A 188 11.61 -14.90 4.22
N TYR A 189 10.83 -15.91 3.82
CA TYR A 189 11.32 -17.29 3.75
C TYR A 189 12.31 -17.50 2.60
N VAL A 190 12.03 -16.96 1.41
CA VAL A 190 12.93 -17.07 0.24
C VAL A 190 14.26 -16.34 0.46
N PHE A 191 14.25 -15.25 1.24
CA PHE A 191 15.44 -14.47 1.58
C PHE A 191 16.10 -14.88 2.92
N ASP A 192 15.72 -16.02 3.50
CA ASP A 192 16.27 -16.55 4.76
C ASP A 192 16.15 -15.59 5.96
N GLU A 193 15.21 -14.65 5.94
CA GLU A 193 14.96 -13.67 7.01
C GLU A 193 14.14 -14.25 8.17
N VAL A 194 13.36 -15.29 7.90
CA VAL A 194 12.47 -15.93 8.87
C VAL A 194 12.83 -17.39 9.06
N THR A 195 12.90 -17.82 10.32
CA THR A 195 12.98 -19.25 10.61
C THR A 195 11.57 -19.85 10.53
N PRO A 196 11.37 -21.04 9.93
CA PRO A 196 10.07 -21.71 9.87
C PRO A 196 9.68 -22.32 11.24
N THR A 197 9.93 -21.59 12.33
CA THR A 197 9.56 -21.97 13.68
C THR A 197 8.47 -21.02 14.20
N PHE A 198 7.46 -21.56 14.87
CA PHE A 198 6.44 -20.79 15.58
C PHE A 198 7.04 -20.17 16.85
N SER A 199 7.96 -19.23 16.67
CA SER A 199 8.66 -18.54 17.75
C SER A 199 8.21 -17.07 17.83
N ALA A 200 8.15 -16.55 19.06
CA ALA A 200 7.94 -15.13 19.34
C ALA A 200 9.28 -14.38 19.45
N HIS A 201 10.36 -14.94 18.91
CA HIS A 201 11.68 -14.32 18.97
C HIS A 201 11.66 -12.93 18.29
N PRO A 202 12.19 -11.87 18.94
CA PRO A 202 12.08 -10.48 18.48
C PRO A 202 12.90 -10.12 17.22
N ALA A 203 13.58 -11.11 16.60
CA ALA A 203 14.44 -10.93 15.43
C ALA A 203 14.11 -11.87 14.26
N HIS A 204 13.68 -13.12 14.53
CA HIS A 204 13.46 -14.14 13.47
C HIS A 204 12.15 -14.93 13.64
N GLY A 205 11.32 -14.56 14.63
CA GLY A 205 10.09 -15.25 14.95
C GLY A 205 8.90 -14.74 14.15
N ILE A 206 8.02 -15.64 13.71
CA ILE A 206 6.77 -15.29 13.01
C ILE A 206 5.87 -14.42 13.90
N PHE A 207 5.90 -14.61 15.21
CA PHE A 207 5.12 -13.83 16.19
C PHE A 207 5.95 -12.79 16.95
N GLY A 208 7.13 -12.42 16.45
CA GLY A 208 8.02 -11.45 17.11
C GLY A 208 7.37 -10.07 17.32
N TRP A 209 6.31 -9.75 16.57
CA TRP A 209 5.52 -8.53 16.71
C TRP A 209 4.69 -8.44 18.00
N VAL A 210 4.31 -9.58 18.59
CA VAL A 210 3.57 -9.63 19.86
C VAL A 210 4.50 -9.45 21.06
N HIS A 211 5.81 -9.58 20.87
CA HIS A 211 6.76 -9.51 21.96
C HIS A 211 6.72 -8.11 22.60
N PRO A 212 6.51 -7.99 23.93
CA PRO A 212 6.34 -6.71 24.62
C PRO A 212 7.65 -5.92 24.80
N THR A 213 8.60 -6.01 23.85
CA THR A 213 9.83 -5.21 23.88
C THR A 213 9.53 -3.79 23.38
N GLY A 214 9.26 -2.87 24.32
CA GLY A 214 9.21 -1.42 24.07
C GLY A 214 7.97 -0.92 23.31
N PRO A 215 8.06 0.26 22.65
CA PRO A 215 6.92 0.90 21.97
C PRO A 215 6.53 0.22 20.64
N ARG A 216 7.10 -0.95 20.31
CA ARG A 216 6.87 -1.65 19.02
C ARG A 216 5.40 -2.02 18.81
N LEU A 217 4.75 -2.61 19.81
CA LEU A 217 3.32 -2.95 19.74
C LEU A 217 2.45 -1.70 19.58
N LEU A 218 2.76 -0.64 20.33
CA LEU A 218 2.03 0.62 20.25
C LEU A 218 2.16 1.27 18.86
N ALA A 219 3.36 1.26 18.28
CA ALA A 219 3.60 1.76 16.93
C ALA A 219 2.84 0.96 15.86
N GLN A 220 2.75 -0.37 16.02
CA GLN A 220 1.97 -1.23 15.11
C GLN A 220 0.46 -0.97 15.23
N LEU A 221 -0.06 -0.82 16.45
CA LEU A 221 -1.45 -0.46 16.68
C LEU A 221 -1.78 0.92 16.11
N TRP A 222 -0.85 1.88 16.24
CA TRP A 222 -0.99 3.19 15.61
C TRP A 222 -1.04 3.10 14.09
N MET A 223 -0.14 2.32 13.46
CA MET A 223 -0.16 2.09 12.01
C MET A 223 -1.45 1.42 11.56
N LEU A 224 -1.94 0.41 12.28
CA LEU A 224 -3.23 -0.23 12.01
C LEU A 224 -4.36 0.81 12.01
N CYS A 225 -4.44 1.65 13.05
CA CYS A 225 -5.53 2.62 13.17
C CYS A 225 -5.42 3.74 12.12
N ALA A 226 -4.28 4.41 12.05
CA ALA A 226 -4.11 5.60 11.23
C ALA A 226 -3.90 5.28 9.73
N VAL A 227 -3.02 4.33 9.43
CA VAL A 227 -2.63 4.04 8.04
C VAL A 227 -3.57 3.02 7.41
N ASP A 228 -3.87 1.93 8.11
CA ASP A 228 -4.65 0.83 7.50
C ASP A 228 -6.16 1.09 7.54
N LEU A 229 -6.72 1.39 8.72
CA LEU A 229 -8.17 1.58 8.86
C LEU A 229 -8.63 2.94 8.31
N LEU A 230 -8.00 4.04 8.74
CA LEU A 230 -8.40 5.38 8.29
C LEU A 230 -7.88 5.70 6.88
N GLY A 231 -6.64 5.31 6.56
CA GLY A 231 -6.05 5.51 5.23
C GLY A 231 -6.57 4.50 4.20
N ASN A 232 -5.96 3.33 4.14
CA ASN A 232 -6.16 2.36 3.06
C ASN A 232 -7.60 1.86 2.95
N MET A 233 -8.21 1.40 4.06
CA MET A 233 -9.59 0.95 4.08
C MET A 233 -10.56 2.11 3.82
N GLY A 234 -10.25 3.31 4.33
CA GLY A 234 -10.98 4.54 4.05
C GLY A 234 -11.02 4.86 2.56
N TYR A 235 -9.88 4.85 1.87
CA TYR A 235 -9.81 5.08 0.42
C TYR A 235 -10.68 4.08 -0.35
N ILE A 236 -10.62 2.78 -0.02
CA ILE A 236 -11.47 1.77 -0.64
C ILE A 236 -12.96 1.99 -0.32
N ALA A 237 -13.28 2.43 0.88
CA ALA A 237 -14.66 2.74 1.24
C ALA A 237 -15.23 3.88 0.38
N VAL A 238 -14.42 4.91 0.11
CA VAL A 238 -14.79 6.07 -0.73
C VAL A 238 -14.94 5.71 -2.21
N LEU A 239 -14.28 4.66 -2.71
CA LEU A 239 -14.45 4.19 -4.10
C LEU A 239 -15.90 3.83 -4.47
N LYS A 240 -16.78 3.65 -3.48
CA LYS A 240 -18.22 3.46 -3.72
C LYS A 240 -18.91 4.73 -4.24
N TYR A 241 -18.38 5.90 -3.89
CA TYR A 241 -18.99 7.20 -4.14
C TYR A 241 -18.24 8.01 -5.19
N VAL A 242 -16.94 7.78 -5.31
CA VAL A 242 -16.05 8.59 -6.14
C VAL A 242 -15.14 7.67 -6.97
N PRO A 243 -14.87 7.98 -8.25
CA PRO A 243 -13.92 7.23 -9.06
C PRO A 243 -12.53 7.18 -8.45
N GLY A 244 -11.78 6.10 -8.69
CA GLY A 244 -10.46 5.90 -8.12
C GLY A 244 -9.44 6.96 -8.53
N LEU A 245 -9.58 7.55 -9.72
CA LEU A 245 -8.70 8.64 -10.15
C LEU A 245 -8.82 9.86 -9.23
N THR A 246 -10.02 10.21 -8.81
CA THR A 246 -10.22 11.35 -7.89
C THR A 246 -9.61 11.05 -6.53
N VAL A 247 -9.71 9.80 -6.06
CA VAL A 247 -9.05 9.36 -4.82
C VAL A 247 -7.53 9.47 -4.96
N ALA A 248 -6.95 9.00 -6.06
CA ALA A 248 -5.51 9.10 -6.30
C ALA A 248 -5.01 10.55 -6.41
N VAL A 249 -5.80 11.46 -7.00
CA VAL A 249 -5.48 12.89 -6.99
C VAL A 249 -5.55 13.47 -5.57
N ALA A 250 -6.53 13.07 -4.77
CA ALA A 250 -6.61 13.48 -3.36
C ALA A 250 -5.44 12.95 -2.53
N MET A 251 -4.93 11.75 -2.86
CA MET A 251 -3.73 11.20 -2.23
C MET A 251 -2.46 12.03 -2.49
N LEU A 252 -2.40 12.85 -3.56
CA LEU A 252 -1.30 13.79 -3.77
C LEU A 252 -1.22 14.88 -2.68
N LEU A 253 -2.29 15.06 -1.89
CA LEU A 253 -2.30 15.95 -0.74
C LEU A 253 -1.58 15.36 0.48
N SER A 254 -1.39 14.03 0.54
CA SER A 254 -0.75 13.39 1.70
C SER A 254 0.69 13.87 1.95
N PRO A 255 1.58 14.01 0.94
CA PRO A 255 2.90 14.59 1.18
C PRO A 255 2.83 16.07 1.59
N LEU A 256 1.82 16.82 1.11
CA LEU A 256 1.65 18.22 1.51
C LEU A 256 1.29 18.33 3.00
N ILE A 257 0.36 17.49 3.48
CA ILE A 257 -0.03 17.46 4.89
C ILE A 257 1.17 17.06 5.75
N ALA A 258 1.93 16.04 5.33
CA ALA A 258 3.14 15.64 6.03
C ALA A 258 4.18 16.78 6.11
N ALA A 259 4.32 17.58 5.05
CA ALA A 259 5.21 18.75 5.04
C ALA A 259 4.74 19.91 5.94
N ILE A 260 3.44 20.00 6.25
CA ILE A 260 2.89 21.02 7.18
C ILE A 260 3.07 20.57 8.64
N GLU A 261 3.03 19.26 8.89
CA GLU A 261 3.22 18.69 10.22
C GLU A 261 4.69 18.57 10.65
N GLY A 262 5.61 18.51 9.68
CA GLY A 262 7.07 18.45 9.87
C GLY A 262 7.70 19.80 10.21
#